data_AF-A0A9P4HBQ1-F1
#
_entry.id   AF-A0A9P4HBQ1-F1
#
_cell.length_a   1.000
_cell.length_b   1.000
_cell.length_c   1.000
_cell.angle_alpha   90.00
_cell.angle_beta   90.00
_cell.angle_gamma   90.00
#
_symmetry.space_group_name_H-M   'P 1'
#
loop_
_entity.id
_entity.type
_entity.pdbx_description
1 polymer ?
#
loop_
_entity_poly.entity_id
_entity_poly.type
_entity_poly.pdbx_seq_one_letter_code
_entity_poly.pdbx_strand_id
1 'polypeptide(L)'
;SLGIILLELCFDHRLEDHPVRKKSPPAGDVHSEAAFDLAAAIKWLQSVEDEAGEDYAAAVQWCFTGAVQTSKSWQADLIKNVV
;
A
#
# COMPACT_ATOMS: atom_id res chain seq x y z
N SER A 1 0.86 -3.91 5.64
CA SER A 1 1.67 -3.19 4.63
C SER A 1 1.87 -1.76 5.09
N LEU A 2 3.03 -1.13 4.86
CA LEU A 2 3.31 0.27 5.27
C LEU A 2 2.30 1.25 4.68
N GLY A 3 1.92 1.09 3.40
CA GLY A 3 0.92 1.95 2.76
C GLY A 3 -0.45 1.88 3.45
N ILE A 4 -0.84 0.72 3.98
CA ILE A 4 -2.10 0.58 4.74
C ILE A 4 -2.02 1.37 6.05
N ILE A 5 -0.91 1.28 6.78
CA ILE A 5 -0.73 2.01 8.05
C ILE A 5 -0.81 3.52 7.81
N LEU A 6 -0.22 4.03 6.72
CA LEU A 6 -0.32 5.44 6.37
C LEU A 6 -1.76 5.86 6.07
N LEU A 7 -2.55 5.02 5.37
CA LEU A 7 -3.98 5.27 5.17
C LEU A 7 -4.73 5.30 6.52
N GLU A 8 -4.46 4.36 7.40
CA GLU A 8 -5.13 4.28 8.71
C GLU A 8 -4.81 5.51 9.57
N LEU A 9 -3.58 6.03 9.51
CA LEU A 9 -3.19 7.26 10.20
C LEU A 9 -3.80 8.52 9.58
N CYS A 10 -3.94 8.55 8.26
CA CYS A 10 -4.53 9.68 7.55
C CYS A 10 -6.00 9.90 7.95
N PHE A 11 -6.75 8.80 8.08
CA PHE A 11 -8.20 8.86 8.32
C PHE A 11 -8.62 8.48 9.74
N ASP A 12 -7.69 8.07 10.61
CA ASP A 12 -7.97 7.51 11.95
C ASP A 12 -8.99 6.34 11.92
N HIS A 13 -8.93 5.53 10.87
CA HIS A 13 -9.83 4.40 10.65
C HIS A 13 -9.03 3.15 10.30
N ARG A 14 -9.54 1.97 10.66
CA ARG A 14 -8.92 0.70 10.26
C ARG A 14 -9.38 0.27 8.88
N LEU A 15 -8.48 -0.35 8.11
CA LEU A 15 -8.85 -0.93 6.81
C LEU A 15 -9.92 -2.03 6.94
N GLU A 16 -9.89 -2.77 8.05
CA GLU A 16 -10.90 -3.79 8.41
C GLU A 16 -12.32 -3.23 8.51
N ASP A 17 -12.44 -1.96 8.92
CA ASP A 17 -13.72 -1.29 9.03
C ASP A 17 -14.19 -0.65 7.73
N HIS A 18 -13.32 -0.57 6.73
CA HIS A 18 -13.60 0.07 5.47
C HIS A 18 -14.72 -0.69 4.70
N PRO A 19 -15.70 0.01 4.10
CA PRO A 19 -16.87 -0.61 3.46
C PRO A 19 -16.53 -1.60 2.34
N VAL A 20 -15.35 -1.46 1.73
CA VAL A 20 -14.87 -2.34 0.67
C VAL A 20 -14.44 -3.70 1.24
N ARG A 21 -13.79 -3.72 2.41
CA ARG A 21 -13.37 -4.96 3.08
C ARG A 21 -14.56 -5.72 3.65
N LYS A 22 -15.54 -5.00 4.22
CA LYS A 22 -16.81 -5.60 4.71
C LYS A 22 -17.66 -6.24 3.61
N LYS A 23 -17.47 -5.87 2.34
CA LYS A 23 -18.20 -6.44 1.19
C LYS A 23 -17.55 -7.71 0.60
N SER A 24 -16.30 -8.02 0.94
CA SER A 24 -15.64 -9.25 0.52
C SER A 24 -15.62 -10.26 1.66
N PRO A 25 -16.29 -11.42 1.54
CA PRO A 25 -16.12 -12.48 2.53
C PRO A 25 -14.68 -13.01 2.46
N PRO A 26 -13.98 -13.19 3.60
CA PRO A 26 -12.69 -13.84 3.61
C PRO A 26 -12.90 -15.31 3.26
N ALA A 27 -12.64 -15.67 2.00
CA ALA A 27 -12.75 -17.04 1.52
C ALA A 27 -11.50 -17.84 1.94
N GLY A 28 -11.18 -17.90 3.23
CA GLY A 28 -10.21 -18.82 3.86
C GLY A 28 -8.76 -18.85 3.33
N ASP A 29 -8.46 -18.13 2.26
CA ASP A 29 -7.17 -18.11 1.58
C ASP A 29 -6.46 -16.79 1.86
N VAL A 30 -5.34 -16.88 2.57
CA VAL A 30 -4.51 -15.74 3.01
C VAL A 30 -4.01 -14.92 1.81
N HIS A 31 -3.77 -15.56 0.66
CA HIS A 31 -3.37 -14.85 -0.55
C HIS A 31 -4.52 -14.02 -1.13
N SER A 32 -5.73 -14.57 -1.12
CA SER A 32 -6.94 -13.84 -1.51
C SER A 32 -7.21 -12.66 -0.57
N GLU A 33 -7.07 -12.84 0.75
CA GLU A 33 -7.23 -11.75 1.73
C GLU A 33 -6.27 -10.59 1.48
N ALA A 34 -4.98 -10.86 1.26
CA ALA A 34 -3.98 -9.83 0.98
C ALA A 34 -4.28 -9.05 -0.31
N ALA A 35 -4.82 -9.74 -1.33
CA ALA A 35 -5.22 -9.10 -2.59
C ALA A 35 -6.45 -8.19 -2.42
N PHE A 36 -7.43 -8.62 -1.61
CA PHE A 36 -8.60 -7.78 -1.29
C PHE A 36 -8.22 -6.55 -0.47
N ASP A 37 -7.31 -6.71 0.49
CA ASP A 37 -6.78 -5.61 1.30
C ASP A 37 -6.07 -4.58 0.44
N LEU A 38 -5.25 -5.04 -0.52
CA LEU A 38 -4.57 -4.17 -1.46
C LEU A 38 -5.57 -3.43 -2.36
N ALA A 39 -6.59 -4.12 -2.88
CA ALA A 39 -7.63 -3.50 -3.71
C ALA A 39 -8.43 -2.43 -2.93
N ALA A 40 -8.77 -2.71 -1.68
CA ALA A 40 -9.44 -1.76 -0.79
C ALA A 40 -8.54 -0.54 -0.51
N ALA A 41 -7.25 -0.76 -0.23
CA ALA A 41 -6.29 0.30 0.04
C ALA A 41 -6.02 1.20 -1.19
N ILE A 42 -5.90 0.63 -2.39
CA ILE A 42 -5.76 1.39 -3.65
C ILE A 42 -6.99 2.27 -3.90
N LYS A 43 -8.18 1.76 -3.60
CA LYS A 43 -9.41 2.56 -3.71
C LYS A 43 -9.44 3.69 -2.68
N TRP A 44 -8.98 3.42 -1.46
CA TRP A 44 -8.96 4.42 -0.38
C TRP A 44 -7.92 5.52 -0.62
N LEU A 45 -6.79 5.20 -1.27
CA LEU A 45 -5.78 6.16 -1.69
C LEU A 45 -6.35 7.34 -2.50
N GLN A 46 -7.42 7.12 -3.27
CA GLN A 46 -8.06 8.17 -4.07
C GLN A 46 -8.63 9.31 -3.23
N SER A 47 -8.89 9.09 -1.94
CA SER A 47 -9.39 10.12 -1.02
C SER A 47 -8.29 10.82 -0.24
N VAL A 48 -7.03 10.35 -0.34
CA VAL A 48 -5.91 10.87 0.46
C VAL A 48 -5.46 12.25 -0.02
N GLU A 49 -5.51 12.50 -1.33
CA GLU A 49 -5.11 13.80 -1.90
C GLU A 49 -5.99 14.94 -1.35
N ASP A 50 -7.30 14.70 -1.24
CA ASP A 50 -8.25 15.67 -0.70
C ASP A 50 -8.06 15.93 0.81
N GLU A 51 -7.59 14.93 1.58
CA GLU A 51 -7.45 15.00 3.05
C GLU A 51 -6.07 15.50 3.50
N ALA A 52 -5.00 14.97 2.89
CA ALA A 52 -3.61 15.16 3.33
C ALA A 52 -2.68 15.76 2.26
N GLY A 53 -3.20 16.04 1.07
CA GLY A 53 -2.47 16.66 -0.03
C GLY A 53 -1.70 15.67 -0.91
N GLU A 54 -1.25 16.19 -2.06
CA GLU A 54 -0.60 15.44 -3.14
C GLU A 54 0.69 14.73 -2.69
N ASP A 55 1.55 15.41 -1.93
CA ASP A 55 2.83 14.85 -1.46
C ASP A 55 2.63 13.62 -0.58
N TYR A 56 1.62 13.66 0.31
CA TYR A 56 1.29 12.54 1.18
C TYR A 56 0.67 11.40 0.37
N ALA A 57 -0.27 11.70 -0.54
CA ALA A 57 -0.86 10.71 -1.45
C ALA A 57 0.21 9.99 -2.28
N ALA A 58 1.18 10.73 -2.82
CA ALA A 58 2.31 10.18 -3.58
C ALA A 58 3.18 9.23 -2.73
N ALA A 59 3.47 9.59 -1.47
CA ALA A 59 4.21 8.73 -0.55
C ALA A 59 3.47 7.42 -0.23
N VAL A 60 2.15 7.49 -0.02
CA VAL A 60 1.31 6.32 0.21
C VAL A 60 1.26 5.43 -1.03
N GLN A 61 1.11 6.01 -2.23
CA GLN A 61 1.15 5.29 -3.51
C GLN A 61 2.49 4.57 -3.72
N TRP A 62 3.59 5.23 -3.38
CA TRP A 62 4.93 4.64 -3.47
C TRP A 62 5.08 3.41 -2.56
N CYS A 63 4.44 3.41 -1.39
CA CYS A 63 4.43 2.23 -0.51
C CYS A 63 3.72 1.01 -1.11
N PHE A 64 2.78 1.20 -2.04
CA PHE A 64 2.09 0.11 -2.74
C PHE A 64 2.79 -0.35 -4.02
N THR A 65 3.46 0.57 -4.72
CA THR A 65 4.05 0.32 -6.05
C THR A 65 5.57 0.14 -6.02
N GLY A 66 6.26 0.83 -5.11
CA GLY A 66 7.71 0.83 -4.94
C GLY A 66 8.27 -0.51 -4.43
N ALA A 67 7.48 -1.29 -3.69
CA ALA A 67 7.87 -2.63 -3.27
C ALA A 67 8.07 -3.63 -4.44
N VAL A 68 7.48 -3.34 -5.60
CA VAL A 68 7.61 -4.15 -6.83
C VAL A 68 8.79 -3.68 -7.70
N GLN A 69 9.20 -2.41 -7.58
CA GLN A 69 10.14 -1.74 -8.49
C GLN A 69 11.59 -1.67 -8.00
N THR A 70 11.93 -2.19 -6.82
CA THR A 70 13.34 -2.43 -6.48
C THR A 70 13.84 -3.66 -7.24
N SER A 71 13.96 -3.53 -8.57
CA SER A 71 14.90 -4.35 -9.31
C SER A 71 16.23 -4.29 -8.55
N LYS A 72 16.83 -5.44 -8.26
CA LYS A 72 18.10 -5.56 -7.53
C LYS A 72 19.29 -4.96 -8.29
N SER A 73 19.05 -4.10 -9.28
CA SER A 73 20.04 -3.37 -10.06
C SER A 73 20.96 -2.57 -9.15
N TRP A 74 20.41 -1.87 -8.16
CA TRP A 74 21.20 -1.15 -7.15
C TRP A 74 22.12 -2.08 -6.34
N GLN A 75 21.70 -3.32 -6.08
CA GLN A 75 22.51 -4.32 -5.38
C GLN A 75 23.67 -4.81 -6.26
N ALA A 76 23.44 -4.99 -7.56
CA ALA A 76 24.49 -5.35 -8.51
C ALA A 76 25.51 -4.21 -8.69
N ASP A 77 25.03 -2.97 -8.77
CA ASP A 77 25.90 -1.79 -8.87
C ASP A 77 26.72 -1.55 -7.59
N LEU A 78 26.17 -1.85 -6.42
CA LEU A 78 26.92 -1.80 -5.16
C LEU A 78 28.08 -2.80 -5.15
N ILE A 79 27.83 -4.07 -5.49
CA ILE A 79 28.88 -5.10 -5.49
C ILE A 79 29.98 -4.76 -6.49
N LYS A 80 29.62 -4.26 -7.68
CA LYS A 80 30.59 -3.94 -8.74
C LYS A 80 31.50 -2.77 -8.38
N ASN A 81 31.00 -1.77 -7.65
CA ASN A 81 31.73 -0.52 -7.43
C ASN A 81 32.34 -0.40 -6.02
N VAL A 82 31.96 -1.29 -5.09
CA VAL A 82 32.36 -1.18 -3.67
C VAL A 82 33.24 -2.36 -3.21
N VAL A 83 33.20 -3.51 -3.90
CA VAL A 83 34.03 -4.70 -3.58
C VAL A 83 35.21 -4.81 -4.54
#